data_AF-A0AAF0VFU0-F1
#
_entry.id   AF-A0AAF0VFU0-F1
#
_cell.length_a   1.000
_cell.length_b   1.000
_cell.length_c   1.000
_cell.angle_alpha   90.00
_cell.angle_beta   90.00
_cell.angle_gamma   90.00
#
_symmetry.space_group_name_H-M   'P 1'
#
loop_
_entity.id
_entity.type
_entity.pdbx_description
1 polymer ?
#
loop_
_entity_poly.entity_id
_entity_poly.type
_entity_poly.pdbx_seq_one_letter_code
_entity_poly.pdbx_strand_id
1 'polypeptide(L)'
;MTSYQRREQLIEIGRSLFAAKGFEAVSVEEIASTAKVSKPIVYEHFGGKEGLYAVVVDREMRALTDVLINALSDPQAHPRQIVERTALALLTYVEENAEGFRVLTRDSPKTDPSNSFNSLLGDIAVRVEDILTDAFKRQHLPAKSVPYYAQMLIGMTVYTCQYWADQRKLSKEQLAAHIVNLAWYGLSRMEAKPELRYESEKAAREAEKQAAREAKAIAKQEKQGKKAAKSQEKAVAAGDDATDGTTVTDGSQAADESNESDETNESQKPQSPHESQKQSTIDEN
;
A
#
# COMPACT_ATOMS: atom_id res chain seq x y z
N MET A 1 -32.82 4.28 -36.53
CA MET A 1 -32.09 4.26 -35.24
C MET A 1 -31.86 5.70 -34.83
N THR A 2 -32.31 6.08 -33.64
CA THR A 2 -32.14 7.46 -33.14
C THR A 2 -30.67 7.72 -32.78
N SER A 3 -30.28 8.99 -32.68
CA SER A 3 -28.95 9.39 -32.18
C SER A 3 -28.65 8.78 -30.80
N TYR A 4 -29.65 8.73 -29.91
CA TYR A 4 -29.54 8.06 -28.62
C TYR A 4 -29.28 6.55 -28.74
N GLN A 5 -30.09 5.83 -29.55
CA GLN A 5 -29.87 4.39 -29.76
C GLN A 5 -28.48 4.11 -30.34
N ARG A 6 -27.98 5.00 -31.21
CA ARG A 6 -26.63 4.90 -31.78
C ARG A 6 -25.56 5.04 -30.70
N ARG A 7 -25.70 6.04 -29.84
CA ARG A 7 -24.80 6.29 -28.72
C ARG A 7 -24.73 5.07 -27.80
N GLU A 8 -25.87 4.48 -27.45
CA GLU A 8 -25.94 3.27 -26.61
C GLU A 8 -25.28 2.07 -27.30
N GLN A 9 -25.50 1.88 -28.60
CA GLN A 9 -24.84 0.82 -29.37
C GLN A 9 -23.31 0.94 -29.33
N LEU A 10 -22.78 2.17 -29.46
CA LEU A 10 -21.34 2.42 -29.42
C LEU A 10 -20.75 2.18 -28.04
N ILE A 11 -21.49 2.51 -26.96
CA ILE A 11 -21.08 2.22 -25.57
C ILE A 11 -20.98 0.71 -25.35
N GLU A 12 -21.99 -0.05 -25.79
CA GLU A 12 -22.01 -1.51 -25.65
C GLU A 12 -20.82 -2.15 -26.38
N ILE A 13 -20.62 -1.78 -27.66
CA ILE A 13 -19.52 -2.31 -28.47
C ILE A 13 -18.16 -1.89 -27.92
N GLY A 14 -18.04 -0.64 -27.48
CA GLY A 14 -16.84 -0.15 -26.81
C GLY A 14 -16.50 -0.99 -25.58
N ARG A 15 -17.49 -1.22 -24.71
CA ARG A 15 -17.33 -2.04 -23.50
C ARG A 15 -16.80 -3.44 -23.83
N SER A 16 -17.41 -4.15 -24.78
CA SER A 16 -16.97 -5.50 -25.15
C SER A 16 -15.55 -5.50 -25.72
N LEU A 17 -15.21 -4.54 -26.60
CA LEU A 17 -13.87 -4.41 -27.18
C LEU A 17 -12.82 -4.10 -26.11
N PHE A 18 -13.09 -3.15 -25.21
CA PHE A 18 -12.18 -2.79 -24.13
C PHE A 18 -12.02 -3.93 -23.13
N ALA A 19 -13.09 -4.65 -22.79
CA ALA A 19 -13.01 -5.83 -21.92
C ALA A 19 -12.12 -6.92 -22.53
N ALA A 20 -12.29 -7.20 -23.82
CA ALA A 20 -11.56 -8.26 -24.51
C ALA A 20 -10.08 -7.91 -24.75
N LYS A 21 -9.80 -6.71 -25.27
CA LYS A 21 -8.46 -6.35 -25.79
C LYS A 21 -7.72 -5.33 -24.95
N GLY A 22 -8.44 -4.55 -24.15
CA GLY A 22 -7.89 -3.45 -23.35
C GLY A 22 -7.85 -2.15 -24.12
N PHE A 23 -7.73 -1.06 -23.37
CA PHE A 23 -7.77 0.30 -23.91
C PHE A 23 -6.73 0.55 -25.02
N GLU A 24 -5.48 0.15 -24.80
CA GLU A 24 -4.39 0.45 -25.73
C GLU A 24 -4.53 -0.27 -27.08
N ALA A 25 -5.02 -1.50 -27.05
CA ALA A 25 -5.14 -2.34 -28.25
C ALA A 25 -6.38 -2.01 -29.11
N VAL A 26 -7.35 -1.28 -28.58
CA VAL A 26 -8.57 -0.90 -29.31
C VAL A 26 -8.37 0.41 -30.06
N SER A 27 -8.79 0.44 -31.32
CA SER A 27 -8.75 1.61 -32.20
C SER A 27 -10.15 2.13 -32.52
N VAL A 28 -10.25 3.42 -32.89
CA VAL A 28 -11.51 4.03 -33.32
C VAL A 28 -12.02 3.38 -34.61
N GLU A 29 -11.11 2.98 -35.49
CA GLU A 29 -11.35 2.19 -36.70
C GLU A 29 -12.12 0.91 -36.39
N GLU A 30 -11.64 0.15 -35.40
CA GLU A 30 -12.22 -1.12 -35.00
C GLU A 30 -13.60 -0.94 -34.38
N ILE A 31 -13.75 0.07 -33.51
CA ILE A 31 -15.05 0.42 -32.91
C ILE A 31 -16.07 0.76 -34.00
N ALA A 32 -15.69 1.65 -34.93
CA ALA A 32 -16.57 2.09 -36.02
C ALA A 32 -16.96 0.92 -36.94
N SER A 33 -15.99 0.08 -37.30
CA SER A 33 -16.20 -1.11 -38.14
C SER A 33 -17.16 -2.11 -37.46
N THR A 34 -16.92 -2.41 -36.18
CA THR A 34 -17.75 -3.34 -35.39
C THR A 34 -19.18 -2.81 -35.24
N ALA A 35 -19.33 -1.50 -35.03
CA ALA A 35 -20.62 -0.83 -34.92
C ALA A 35 -21.33 -0.58 -36.27
N LYS A 36 -20.67 -0.87 -37.40
CA LYS A 36 -21.15 -0.60 -38.76
C LYS A 36 -21.49 0.88 -38.96
N VAL A 37 -20.60 1.75 -38.48
CA VAL A 37 -20.67 3.21 -38.63
C VAL A 37 -19.38 3.75 -39.23
N SER A 38 -19.40 5.00 -39.68
CA SER A 38 -18.18 5.69 -40.11
C SER A 38 -17.41 6.24 -38.89
N LYS A 39 -16.09 6.39 -39.00
CA LYS A 39 -15.25 6.96 -37.91
C LYS A 39 -15.74 8.33 -37.42
N PRO A 40 -16.17 9.27 -38.30
CA PRO A 40 -16.68 10.57 -37.84
C PRO A 40 -17.82 10.47 -36.83
N ILE A 41 -18.67 9.43 -36.90
CA ILE A 41 -19.75 9.22 -35.94
C ILE A 41 -19.21 8.93 -34.53
N VAL A 42 -18.12 8.18 -34.41
CA VAL A 42 -17.50 7.92 -33.10
C VAL A 42 -16.90 9.20 -32.51
N TYR A 43 -16.23 10.00 -33.34
CA TYR A 43 -15.71 11.31 -32.94
C TYR A 43 -16.81 12.31 -32.58
N GLU A 44 -17.92 12.33 -33.32
CA GLU A 44 -19.07 13.20 -33.04
C GLU A 44 -19.70 12.90 -31.68
N HIS A 45 -19.86 11.61 -31.34
CA HIS A 45 -20.51 11.22 -30.08
C HIS A 45 -19.59 11.27 -28.85
N PHE A 46 -18.30 11.02 -29.02
CA PHE A 46 -17.39 10.77 -27.89
C PHE A 46 -16.04 11.48 -27.99
N GLY A 47 -15.74 12.17 -29.08
CA GLY A 47 -14.44 12.82 -29.28
C GLY A 47 -13.27 11.85 -29.51
N GLY A 48 -13.51 10.54 -29.61
CA GLY A 48 -12.47 9.52 -29.80
C GLY A 48 -12.70 8.28 -28.94
N LYS A 49 -11.67 7.41 -28.86
CA LYS A 49 -11.73 6.19 -28.03
C LYS A 49 -11.62 6.52 -26.54
N GLU A 50 -10.90 7.58 -26.21
CA GLU A 50 -10.68 8.09 -24.85
C GLU A 50 -12.00 8.49 -24.19
N GLY A 51 -12.80 9.30 -24.89
CA GLY A 51 -14.11 9.73 -24.40
C GLY A 51 -15.12 8.59 -24.36
N LEU A 52 -15.08 7.65 -25.32
CA LEU A 52 -15.93 6.46 -25.26
C LEU A 52 -15.56 5.59 -24.05
N TYR A 53 -14.27 5.37 -23.82
CA TYR A 53 -13.77 4.62 -22.67
C TYR A 53 -14.16 5.28 -21.35
N ALA A 54 -14.00 6.60 -21.23
CA ALA A 54 -14.41 7.35 -20.04
C ALA A 54 -15.91 7.19 -19.76
N VAL A 55 -16.77 7.24 -20.79
CA VAL A 55 -18.22 7.02 -20.63
C VAL A 55 -18.53 5.59 -20.19
N VAL A 56 -17.82 4.59 -20.72
CA VAL A 56 -17.98 3.19 -20.28
C VAL A 56 -17.57 3.05 -18.81
N VAL A 57 -16.38 3.53 -18.44
CA VAL A 57 -15.89 3.47 -17.05
C VAL A 57 -16.84 4.17 -16.09
N ASP A 58 -17.27 5.39 -16.39
CA ASP A 58 -18.20 6.15 -15.53
C ASP A 58 -19.53 5.42 -15.32
N ARG A 59 -20.08 4.80 -16.37
CA ARG A 59 -21.32 4.01 -16.26
C ARG A 59 -21.14 2.77 -15.38
N GLU A 60 -20.08 2.01 -15.61
CA GLU A 60 -19.80 0.79 -14.85
C GLU A 60 -19.43 1.12 -13.40
N MET A 61 -18.69 2.22 -13.17
CA MET A 61 -18.35 2.70 -11.84
C MET A 61 -19.59 3.09 -11.05
N ARG A 62 -20.52 3.85 -11.64
CA ARG A 62 -21.79 4.20 -11.00
C ARG A 62 -22.62 2.98 -10.65
N ALA A 63 -22.77 2.05 -11.59
CA ALA A 63 -23.52 0.81 -11.36
C ALA A 63 -22.94 0.02 -10.19
N LEU A 64 -21.62 -0.17 -10.15
CA LEU A 64 -20.95 -0.88 -9.06
C LEU A 64 -21.07 -0.11 -7.73
N THR A 65 -20.85 1.20 -7.75
CA THR A 65 -20.94 2.07 -6.57
C THR A 65 -22.32 2.01 -5.95
N ASP A 66 -23.37 2.14 -6.76
CA ASP A 66 -24.77 2.07 -6.30
C ASP A 66 -25.06 0.72 -5.64
N VAL A 67 -24.61 -0.38 -6.25
CA VAL A 67 -24.79 -1.73 -5.71
C VAL A 67 -24.11 -1.88 -4.35
N LEU A 68 -22.86 -1.45 -4.21
CA LEU A 68 -22.08 -1.59 -2.97
C LEU A 68 -22.55 -0.65 -1.86
N ILE A 69 -22.80 0.62 -2.18
CA ILE A 69 -23.29 1.60 -1.20
C ILE A 69 -24.64 1.15 -0.65
N ASN A 70 -25.56 0.72 -1.51
CA ASN A 70 -26.88 0.24 -1.06
C ASN A 70 -26.75 -0.98 -0.14
N ALA A 71 -25.84 -1.91 -0.44
CA ALA A 71 -25.60 -3.08 0.41
C ALA A 71 -25.00 -2.72 1.80
N LEU A 72 -24.21 -1.64 1.87
CA LEU A 72 -23.58 -1.12 3.09
C LEU A 72 -24.43 -0.07 3.84
N SER A 73 -25.62 0.28 3.34
CA SER A 73 -26.40 1.42 3.84
C SER A 73 -27.53 1.09 4.80
N ASP A 74 -27.66 -0.15 5.26
CA ASP A 74 -28.62 -0.51 6.30
C ASP A 74 -27.98 -0.34 7.70
N PRO A 75 -28.28 0.75 8.44
CA PRO A 75 -27.68 1.02 9.73
C PRO A 75 -28.18 0.09 10.84
N GLN A 76 -29.28 -0.65 10.60
CA GLN A 76 -29.87 -1.57 11.57
C GLN A 76 -29.48 -3.02 11.30
N ALA A 77 -28.85 -3.30 10.16
CA ALA A 77 -28.39 -4.63 9.82
C ALA A 77 -27.29 -5.09 10.78
N HIS A 78 -27.35 -6.38 11.16
CA HIS A 78 -26.28 -7.01 11.90
C HIS A 78 -24.99 -7.02 11.04
N PRO A 79 -23.78 -6.81 11.59
CA PRO A 79 -22.55 -6.72 10.80
C PRO A 79 -22.33 -7.91 9.85
N ARG A 80 -22.64 -9.13 10.31
CA ARG A 80 -22.61 -10.33 9.46
C ARG A 80 -23.50 -10.22 8.23
N GLN A 81 -24.71 -9.70 8.41
CA GLN A 81 -25.69 -9.54 7.34
C GLN A 81 -25.23 -8.49 6.32
N ILE A 82 -24.57 -7.43 6.79
CA ILE A 82 -23.95 -6.42 5.90
C ILE A 82 -22.89 -7.08 5.01
N VAL A 83 -22.01 -7.90 5.59
CA VAL A 83 -20.97 -8.62 4.84
C VAL A 83 -21.59 -9.61 3.84
N GLU A 84 -22.60 -10.40 4.26
CA GLU A 84 -23.32 -11.34 3.40
C GLU A 84 -23.97 -10.64 2.19
N ARG A 85 -24.71 -9.55 2.44
CA ARG A 85 -25.38 -8.76 1.39
C ARG A 85 -24.36 -8.14 0.45
N THR A 86 -23.28 -7.55 0.98
CA THR A 86 -22.26 -6.86 0.18
C THR A 86 -21.50 -7.84 -0.71
N ALA A 87 -21.10 -9.00 -0.17
CA ALA A 87 -20.44 -10.04 -0.95
C ALA A 87 -21.33 -10.56 -2.08
N LEU A 88 -22.60 -10.85 -1.79
CA LEU A 88 -23.55 -11.33 -2.79
C LEU A 88 -23.88 -10.26 -3.85
N ALA A 89 -23.98 -8.99 -3.45
CA ALA A 89 -24.23 -7.87 -4.33
C ALA A 89 -23.08 -7.67 -5.33
N LEU A 90 -21.83 -7.69 -4.85
CA LEU A 90 -20.64 -7.63 -5.71
C LEU A 90 -20.61 -8.79 -6.70
N LEU A 91 -20.79 -10.02 -6.22
CA LEU A 91 -20.73 -11.22 -7.07
C LEU A 91 -21.88 -11.24 -8.10
N THR A 92 -23.06 -10.73 -7.73
CA THR A 92 -24.18 -10.58 -8.67
C THR A 92 -23.85 -9.57 -9.76
N TYR A 93 -23.30 -8.41 -9.40
CA TYR A 93 -22.83 -7.43 -10.40
C TYR A 93 -21.82 -8.04 -11.36
N VAL A 94 -20.83 -8.79 -10.85
CA VAL A 94 -19.80 -9.44 -11.69
C VAL A 94 -20.39 -10.57 -12.56
N GLU A 95 -21.39 -11.28 -12.07
CA GLU A 95 -22.09 -12.31 -12.84
C GLU A 95 -22.79 -11.70 -14.06
N GLU A 96 -23.55 -10.62 -13.82
CA GLU A 96 -24.41 -9.94 -14.80
C GLU A 96 -23.63 -9.00 -15.73
N ASN A 97 -22.51 -8.41 -15.26
CA ASN A 97 -21.75 -7.37 -15.95
C ASN A 97 -20.25 -7.72 -16.07
N ALA A 98 -19.94 -8.96 -16.48
CA ALA A 98 -18.58 -9.48 -16.54
C ALA A 98 -17.62 -8.59 -17.37
N GLU A 99 -18.09 -8.07 -18.50
CA GLU A 99 -17.29 -7.18 -19.35
C GLU A 99 -17.04 -5.84 -18.68
N GLY A 100 -18.06 -5.25 -18.04
CA GLY A 100 -17.92 -4.00 -17.28
C GLY A 100 -16.93 -4.14 -16.13
N PHE A 101 -17.04 -5.21 -15.35
CA PHE A 101 -16.08 -5.49 -14.27
C PHE A 101 -14.65 -5.69 -14.79
N ARG A 102 -14.47 -6.37 -15.93
CA ARG A 102 -13.15 -6.50 -16.57
C ARG A 102 -12.59 -5.17 -17.04
N VAL A 103 -13.43 -4.26 -17.54
CA VAL A 103 -12.98 -2.90 -17.89
C VAL A 103 -12.51 -2.14 -16.65
N LEU A 104 -13.25 -2.23 -15.53
CA LEU A 104 -12.90 -1.55 -14.28
C LEU A 104 -11.63 -2.07 -13.61
N THR A 105 -11.41 -3.39 -13.65
CA THR A 105 -10.32 -4.05 -12.92
C THR A 105 -9.00 -4.12 -13.68
N ARG A 106 -9.04 -3.81 -14.98
CA ARG A 106 -7.85 -3.79 -15.83
C ARG A 106 -7.13 -2.45 -15.68
N ASP A 107 -5.80 -2.46 -15.82
CA ASP A 107 -4.98 -1.24 -15.73
C ASP A 107 -5.53 -0.15 -16.66
N SER A 108 -6.19 0.82 -16.05
CA SER A 108 -6.85 1.93 -16.75
C SER A 108 -5.81 2.99 -17.11
N PRO A 109 -5.96 3.68 -18.24
CA PRO A 109 -5.16 4.87 -18.54
C PRO A 109 -5.23 5.87 -17.37
N LYS A 110 -4.14 6.60 -17.13
CA LYS A 110 -4.02 7.61 -16.06
C LYS A 110 -4.96 8.82 -16.21
N THR A 111 -5.95 8.75 -17.09
CA THR A 111 -6.77 9.88 -17.54
C THR A 111 -7.71 10.41 -16.46
N ASP A 112 -8.06 9.62 -15.43
CA ASP A 112 -8.80 10.09 -14.25
C ASP A 112 -8.52 9.21 -13.00
N PRO A 113 -7.58 9.60 -12.13
CA PRO A 113 -7.27 8.84 -10.92
C PRO A 113 -8.43 8.82 -9.90
N SER A 114 -9.27 9.85 -9.86
CA SER A 114 -10.36 9.98 -8.89
C SER A 114 -11.56 9.11 -9.22
N ASN A 115 -11.82 8.86 -10.51
CA ASN A 115 -12.86 7.95 -10.98
C ASN A 115 -12.33 6.55 -11.30
N SER A 116 -11.39 6.06 -10.47
CA SER A 116 -10.74 4.76 -10.65
C SER A 116 -11.31 3.69 -9.71
N PHE A 117 -11.19 2.42 -10.10
CA PHE A 117 -11.62 1.29 -9.28
C PHE A 117 -10.93 1.28 -7.91
N ASN A 118 -9.64 1.65 -7.85
CA ASN A 118 -8.90 1.77 -6.60
C ASN A 118 -9.45 2.88 -5.69
N SER A 119 -9.91 4.00 -6.26
CA SER A 119 -10.57 5.08 -5.51
C SER A 119 -11.85 4.57 -4.86
N LEU A 120 -12.70 3.87 -5.63
CA LEU A 120 -13.91 3.22 -5.11
C LEU A 120 -13.58 2.23 -3.98
N LEU A 121 -12.55 1.38 -4.15
CA LEU A 121 -12.13 0.47 -3.07
C LEU A 121 -11.70 1.23 -1.80
N GLY A 122 -11.10 2.42 -1.95
CA GLY A 122 -10.78 3.33 -0.85
C GLY A 122 -12.04 3.83 -0.14
N ASP A 123 -13.05 4.30 -0.87
CA ASP A 123 -14.31 4.77 -0.30
C ASP A 123 -15.07 3.66 0.44
N ILE A 124 -15.06 2.45 -0.14
CA ILE A 124 -15.63 1.26 0.50
C ILE A 124 -14.83 0.87 1.74
N ALA A 125 -13.49 1.01 1.73
CA ALA A 125 -12.64 0.76 2.90
C ALA A 125 -13.02 1.64 4.07
N VAL A 126 -13.17 2.95 3.86
CA VAL A 126 -13.60 3.89 4.91
C VAL A 126 -14.91 3.42 5.55
N ARG A 127 -15.89 3.00 4.75
CA ARG A 127 -17.17 2.53 5.27
C ARG A 127 -17.08 1.21 6.03
N VAL A 128 -16.22 0.29 5.58
CA VAL A 128 -15.93 -0.96 6.30
C VAL A 128 -15.18 -0.68 7.61
N GLU A 129 -14.27 0.29 7.62
CA GLU A 129 -13.55 0.73 8.82
C GLU A 129 -14.50 1.26 9.90
N ASP A 130 -15.53 2.03 9.53
CA ASP A 130 -16.55 2.50 10.48
C ASP A 130 -17.29 1.32 11.14
N ILE A 131 -17.73 0.35 10.34
CA ILE A 131 -18.43 -0.86 10.82
C ILE A 131 -17.52 -1.68 11.74
N LEU A 132 -16.27 -1.89 11.35
CA LEU A 132 -15.30 -2.65 12.13
C LEU A 132 -14.90 -1.90 13.41
N THR A 133 -14.79 -0.59 13.39
CA THR A 133 -14.47 0.22 14.57
C THR A 133 -15.50 -0.01 15.67
N ASP A 134 -16.78 -0.01 15.31
CA ASP A 134 -17.85 -0.27 16.28
C ASP A 134 -17.84 -1.72 16.78
N ALA A 135 -17.54 -2.68 15.91
CA ALA A 135 -17.38 -4.08 16.32
C ALA A 135 -16.19 -4.27 17.27
N PHE A 136 -15.05 -3.64 17.01
CA PHE A 136 -13.85 -3.72 17.84
C PHE A 136 -14.06 -3.09 19.21
N LYS A 137 -14.74 -1.95 19.28
CA LYS A 137 -15.12 -1.31 20.56
C LYS A 137 -15.96 -2.25 21.43
N ARG A 138 -16.94 -2.95 20.84
CA ARG A 138 -17.80 -3.92 21.55
C ARG A 138 -17.03 -5.14 22.07
N GLN A 139 -15.92 -5.50 21.42
CA GLN A 139 -15.07 -6.64 21.79
C GLN A 139 -13.81 -6.23 22.58
N HIS A 140 -13.68 -4.95 22.97
CA HIS A 140 -12.50 -4.41 23.64
C HIS A 140 -11.17 -4.63 22.87
N LEU A 141 -11.22 -4.57 21.54
CA LEU A 141 -10.07 -4.70 20.65
C LEU A 141 -9.48 -3.33 20.25
N PRO A 142 -8.18 -3.25 19.90
CA PRO A 142 -7.54 -1.97 19.58
C PRO A 142 -7.93 -1.42 18.20
N ALA A 143 -8.53 -0.22 18.20
CA ALA A 143 -8.97 0.47 16.98
C ALA A 143 -7.84 0.79 15.99
N LYS A 144 -6.58 0.94 16.46
CA LYS A 144 -5.42 1.23 15.59
C LYS A 144 -5.21 0.20 14.48
N SER A 145 -5.69 -1.03 14.68
CA SER A 145 -5.53 -2.12 13.72
C SER A 145 -6.67 -2.21 12.69
N VAL A 146 -7.77 -1.48 12.89
CA VAL A 146 -8.98 -1.57 12.06
C VAL A 146 -8.73 -1.31 10.57
N PRO A 147 -7.95 -0.29 10.15
CA PRO A 147 -7.71 -0.05 8.73
C PRO A 147 -7.08 -1.25 8.01
N TYR A 148 -6.16 -1.96 8.68
CA TYR A 148 -5.53 -3.15 8.09
C TYR A 148 -6.53 -4.29 7.90
N TYR A 149 -7.44 -4.51 8.85
CA TYR A 149 -8.47 -5.54 8.72
C TYR A 149 -9.51 -5.19 7.65
N ALA A 150 -9.90 -3.92 7.52
CA ALA A 150 -10.76 -3.48 6.43
C ALA A 150 -10.13 -3.75 5.06
N GLN A 151 -8.86 -3.38 4.89
CA GLN A 151 -8.09 -3.65 3.68
C GLN A 151 -7.96 -5.16 3.39
N MET A 152 -7.74 -5.99 4.41
CA MET A 152 -7.69 -7.46 4.26
C MET A 152 -9.03 -8.02 3.77
N LEU A 153 -10.17 -7.57 4.32
CA LEU A 153 -11.51 -8.02 3.91
C LEU A 153 -11.83 -7.61 2.47
N ILE A 154 -11.48 -6.38 2.09
CA ILE A 154 -11.67 -5.90 0.71
C ILE A 154 -10.77 -6.67 -0.23
N GLY A 155 -9.49 -6.79 0.09
CA GLY A 155 -8.52 -7.52 -0.71
C GLY A 155 -8.91 -8.97 -0.95
N MET A 156 -9.27 -9.72 0.11
CA MET A 156 -9.71 -11.11 -0.05
C MET A 156 -10.98 -11.21 -0.92
N THR A 157 -11.92 -10.29 -0.77
CA THR A 157 -13.19 -10.32 -1.51
C THR A 157 -12.96 -10.00 -2.99
N VAL A 158 -12.28 -8.89 -3.29
CA VAL A 158 -12.00 -8.44 -4.66
C VAL A 158 -11.14 -9.45 -5.40
N TYR A 159 -10.04 -9.91 -4.79
CA TYR A 159 -9.12 -10.84 -5.43
C TYR A 159 -9.78 -12.19 -5.72
N THR A 160 -10.56 -12.71 -4.77
CA THR A 160 -11.32 -13.96 -4.98
C THR A 160 -12.40 -13.78 -6.04
N CYS A 161 -13.07 -12.63 -6.07
CA CYS A 161 -14.06 -12.30 -7.09
C CYS A 161 -13.45 -12.27 -8.51
N GLN A 162 -12.29 -11.64 -8.66
CA GLN A 162 -11.54 -11.63 -9.94
C GLN A 162 -11.17 -13.04 -10.39
N TYR A 163 -10.64 -13.87 -9.50
CA TYR A 163 -10.33 -15.27 -9.80
C TYR A 163 -11.57 -16.07 -10.22
N TRP A 164 -12.68 -15.89 -9.50
CA TRP A 164 -13.95 -16.55 -9.82
C TRP A 164 -14.56 -16.09 -11.14
N ALA A 165 -14.42 -14.81 -11.49
CA ALA A 165 -14.93 -14.26 -12.73
C ALA A 165 -14.37 -14.99 -13.97
N ASP A 166 -13.13 -15.49 -13.88
CA ASP A 166 -12.49 -16.27 -14.94
C ASP A 166 -12.75 -17.79 -14.83
N GLN A 167 -12.99 -18.32 -13.62
CA GLN A 167 -13.19 -19.74 -13.36
C GLN A 167 -14.47 -20.01 -12.55
N ARG A 168 -15.64 -19.74 -13.15
CA ARG A 168 -16.98 -19.88 -12.54
C ARG A 168 -17.39 -21.35 -12.25
N LYS A 169 -16.65 -22.04 -11.38
CA LYS A 169 -16.91 -23.42 -10.94
C LYS A 169 -17.92 -23.50 -9.81
N LEU A 170 -18.03 -22.44 -9.01
CA LEU A 170 -18.97 -22.30 -7.91
C LEU A 170 -20.07 -21.31 -8.28
N SER A 171 -21.26 -21.48 -7.73
CA SER A 171 -22.29 -20.43 -7.76
C SER A 171 -21.85 -19.22 -6.95
N LYS A 172 -22.40 -18.04 -7.26
CA LYS A 172 -22.12 -16.81 -6.50
C LYS A 172 -22.53 -16.94 -5.03
N GLU A 173 -23.61 -17.67 -4.72
CA GLU A 173 -24.08 -17.91 -3.36
C GLU A 173 -23.09 -18.77 -2.57
N GLN A 174 -22.56 -19.83 -3.19
CA GLN A 174 -21.53 -20.67 -2.56
C GLN A 174 -20.25 -19.90 -2.30
N LEU A 175 -19.81 -19.07 -3.26
CA LEU A 175 -18.61 -18.26 -3.09
C LEU A 175 -18.81 -17.20 -2.01
N ALA A 176 -19.94 -16.49 -2.02
CA ALA A 176 -20.30 -15.53 -0.98
C ALA A 176 -20.27 -16.19 0.41
N ALA A 177 -20.85 -17.39 0.54
CA ALA A 177 -20.83 -18.15 1.78
C ALA A 177 -19.41 -18.47 2.25
N HIS A 178 -18.49 -18.86 1.36
CA HIS A 178 -17.08 -19.10 1.72
C HIS A 178 -16.35 -17.82 2.17
N ILE A 179 -16.54 -16.71 1.46
CA ILE A 179 -15.96 -15.40 1.79
C ILE A 179 -16.43 -14.96 3.18
N VAL A 180 -17.74 -14.96 3.41
CA VAL A 180 -18.36 -14.59 4.69
C VAL A 180 -17.90 -15.52 5.79
N ASN A 181 -17.85 -16.84 5.55
CA ASN A 181 -17.43 -17.82 6.54
C ASN A 181 -16.01 -17.54 7.01
N LEU A 182 -15.06 -17.34 6.09
CA LEU A 182 -13.68 -17.03 6.44
C LEU A 182 -13.57 -15.70 7.20
N ALA A 183 -14.21 -14.65 6.70
CA ALA A 183 -14.21 -13.33 7.33
C ALA A 183 -14.80 -13.38 8.75
N TRP A 184 -15.97 -14.02 8.90
CA TRP A 184 -16.68 -14.09 10.18
C TRP A 184 -15.92 -14.89 11.22
N TYR A 185 -15.46 -16.09 10.89
CA TYR A 185 -14.71 -16.92 11.83
C TYR A 185 -13.34 -16.31 12.16
N GLY A 186 -12.68 -15.66 11.20
CA GLY A 186 -11.43 -14.93 11.43
C GLY A 186 -11.60 -13.77 12.41
N LEU A 187 -12.59 -12.89 12.16
CA LEU A 187 -12.85 -11.72 13.01
C LEU A 187 -13.42 -12.08 14.38
N SER A 188 -14.18 -13.18 14.49
CA SER A 188 -14.80 -13.60 15.76
C SER A 188 -13.83 -14.13 16.81
N ARG A 189 -12.59 -14.46 16.43
CA ARG A 189 -11.57 -15.06 17.30
C ARG A 189 -10.30 -14.21 17.40
N MET A 190 -10.44 -12.89 17.28
CA MET A 190 -9.29 -12.00 17.32
C MET A 190 -8.73 -11.83 18.73
N GLU A 191 -7.40 -11.79 18.80
CA GLU A 191 -6.65 -11.44 19.99
C GLU A 191 -6.31 -9.94 19.96
N ALA A 192 -6.32 -9.26 21.10
CA ALA A 192 -6.00 -7.83 21.17
C ALA A 192 -4.54 -7.53 20.77
N LYS A 193 -3.64 -8.50 20.91
CA LYS A 193 -2.23 -8.42 20.52
C LYS A 193 -1.84 -9.73 19.83
N PRO A 194 -2.10 -9.86 18.52
CA PRO A 194 -1.74 -11.09 17.80
C PRO A 194 -0.22 -11.22 17.69
N GLU A 195 0.30 -12.42 17.94
CA GLU A 195 1.72 -12.74 17.87
C GLU A 195 1.98 -13.92 16.94
N LEU A 196 3.09 -13.89 16.19
CA LEU A 196 3.50 -15.02 15.35
C LEU A 196 4.01 -16.15 16.25
N ARG A 197 3.31 -17.27 16.32
CA ARG A 197 3.68 -18.34 17.27
C ARG A 197 5.03 -19.00 16.98
N TYR A 198 5.34 -19.25 15.71
CA TYR A 198 6.55 -19.99 15.33
C TYR A 198 7.74 -19.09 15.00
N GLU A 199 7.51 -17.96 14.31
CA GLU A 199 8.59 -17.03 13.96
C GLU A 199 9.03 -16.20 15.17
N SER A 200 8.15 -15.89 16.13
CA SER A 200 8.58 -15.17 17.35
C SER A 200 9.48 -16.05 18.21
N GLU A 201 9.22 -17.35 18.32
CA GLU A 201 10.10 -18.29 19.02
C GLU A 201 11.46 -18.42 18.32
N LYS A 202 11.47 -18.52 16.99
CA LYS A 202 12.69 -18.59 16.20
C LYS A 202 13.50 -17.29 16.31
N ALA A 203 12.84 -16.14 16.15
CA ALA A 203 13.45 -14.82 16.29
C ALA A 203 13.98 -14.59 17.71
N ALA A 204 13.27 -15.03 18.76
CA ALA A 204 13.75 -14.98 20.13
C ALA A 204 15.00 -15.84 20.34
N ARG A 205 15.02 -17.08 19.81
CA ARG A 205 16.20 -17.95 19.85
C ARG A 205 17.38 -17.38 19.06
N GLU A 206 17.13 -16.72 17.94
CA GLU A 206 18.16 -16.06 17.14
C GLU A 206 18.73 -14.83 17.85
N ALA A 207 17.87 -14.01 18.45
CA ALA A 207 18.27 -12.87 19.27
C ALA A 207 19.11 -13.30 20.50
N GLU A 208 18.72 -14.37 21.18
CA GLU A 208 19.49 -14.93 22.31
C GLU A 208 20.86 -15.45 21.87
N LYS A 209 20.93 -16.16 20.73
CA LYS A 209 22.20 -16.61 20.15
C LYS A 209 23.11 -15.45 19.76
N GLN A 210 22.53 -14.37 19.23
CA GLN A 210 23.27 -13.17 18.85
C GLN A 210 23.84 -12.45 20.08
N ALA A 211 23.01 -12.24 21.11
CA ALA A 211 23.45 -11.68 22.38
C ALA A 211 24.56 -12.53 23.05
N ALA A 212 24.45 -13.86 23.00
CA ALA A 212 25.48 -14.76 23.52
C ALA A 212 26.80 -14.70 22.70
N ARG A 213 26.74 -14.44 21.39
CA ARG A 213 27.94 -14.24 20.55
C ARG A 213 28.61 -12.91 20.87
N GLU A 214 27.84 -11.85 21.04
CA GLU A 214 28.33 -10.51 21.40
C GLU A 214 28.97 -10.50 22.79
N ALA A 215 28.31 -11.11 23.79
CA ALA A 215 28.89 -11.26 25.14
C ALA A 215 30.21 -12.05 25.12
N LYS A 216 30.31 -13.11 24.31
CA LYS A 216 31.56 -13.87 24.12
C LYS A 216 32.64 -13.05 23.42
N ALA A 217 32.28 -12.19 22.45
CA ALA A 217 33.22 -11.32 21.76
C ALA A 217 33.79 -10.24 22.72
N ILE A 218 32.93 -9.61 23.52
CA ILE A 218 33.32 -8.64 24.56
C ILE A 218 34.25 -9.30 25.59
N ALA A 219 33.86 -10.46 26.12
CA ALA A 219 34.70 -11.19 27.09
C ALA A 219 36.06 -11.64 26.50
N LYS A 220 36.12 -11.92 25.20
CA LYS A 220 37.38 -12.24 24.50
C LYS A 220 38.26 -11.00 24.35
N GLN A 221 37.68 -9.86 23.98
CA GLN A 221 38.40 -8.58 23.89
C GLN A 221 38.94 -8.13 25.26
N GLU A 222 38.16 -8.23 26.34
CA GLU A 222 38.61 -7.91 27.69
C GLU A 222 39.75 -8.82 28.16
N LYS A 223 39.69 -10.12 27.86
CA LYS A 223 40.78 -11.07 28.18
C LYS A 223 42.05 -10.77 27.36
N GLN A 224 41.92 -10.34 26.12
CA GLN A 224 43.04 -9.93 25.28
C GLN A 224 43.66 -8.61 25.80
N GLY A 225 42.84 -7.63 26.16
CA GLY A 225 43.28 -6.38 26.78
C GLY A 225 44.02 -6.60 28.11
N LYS A 226 43.48 -7.45 29.00
CA LYS A 226 44.14 -7.82 30.26
C LYS A 226 45.48 -8.56 30.04
N LYS A 227 45.57 -9.41 29.01
CA LYS A 227 46.85 -10.07 28.63
C LYS A 227 47.86 -9.08 28.07
N ALA A 228 47.44 -8.13 27.25
CA ALA A 228 48.30 -7.09 26.70
C ALA A 228 48.84 -6.16 27.79
N ALA A 229 47.98 -5.70 28.71
CA ALA A 229 48.36 -4.88 29.86
C ALA A 229 49.40 -5.59 30.75
N LYS A 230 49.17 -6.88 31.07
CA LYS A 230 50.12 -7.69 31.85
C LYS A 230 51.46 -7.92 31.14
N SER A 231 51.48 -7.88 29.81
CA SER A 231 52.71 -8.02 29.01
C SER A 231 53.49 -6.71 28.96
N GLN A 232 52.80 -5.56 28.90
CA GLN A 232 53.41 -4.23 29.01
C GLN A 232 53.98 -3.98 30.41
N GLU A 233 53.27 -4.32 31.47
CA GLU A 233 53.76 -4.21 32.86
C GLU A 233 55.06 -5.01 33.09
N LYS A 234 55.15 -6.19 32.47
CA LYS A 234 56.34 -7.05 32.54
C LYS A 234 57.51 -6.54 31.71
N ALA A 235 57.25 -5.78 30.64
CA ALA A 235 58.28 -5.13 29.84
C ALA A 235 58.83 -3.87 30.51
N VAL A 236 57.98 -3.10 31.20
CA VAL A 236 58.40 -1.92 31.99
C VAL A 236 59.25 -2.36 33.20
N ALA A 237 58.87 -3.45 33.89
CA ALA A 237 59.67 -3.99 35.00
C ALA A 237 61.03 -4.58 34.58
N ALA A 238 61.26 -4.84 33.28
CA ALA A 238 62.54 -5.32 32.76
C ALA A 238 63.44 -4.18 32.24
N GLY A 239 62.93 -2.94 32.17
CA GLY A 239 63.65 -1.76 31.68
C GLY A 239 64.40 -0.97 32.76
N ASP A 240 64.22 -1.27 34.05
CA ASP A 240 64.80 -0.52 35.17
C ASP A 240 66.19 -1.02 35.62
N ASP A 241 66.82 -1.97 34.89
CA ASP A 241 68.13 -2.53 35.24
C ASP A 241 69.19 -2.33 34.14
N ALA A 242 69.24 -1.12 33.55
CA ALA A 242 70.33 -0.71 32.66
C ALA A 242 70.57 0.82 32.71
N THR A 243 71.54 1.23 33.54
CA THR A 243 72.56 2.28 33.34
C THR A 243 72.11 3.64 32.78
N ASP A 244 72.11 4.72 33.58
CA ASP A 244 73.26 5.58 33.95
C ASP A 244 73.98 6.24 32.76
N GLY A 245 74.05 7.59 32.76
CA GLY A 245 74.71 8.36 31.71
C GLY A 245 74.26 9.82 31.51
N THR A 246 74.41 10.67 32.54
CA THR A 246 75.07 12.00 32.51
C THR A 246 74.65 13.08 31.46
N THR A 247 74.08 14.18 32.00
CA THR A 247 74.35 15.64 31.78
C THR A 247 73.64 16.54 30.73
N VAL A 248 73.18 17.70 31.29
CA VAL A 248 73.33 19.12 30.83
C VAL A 248 72.36 19.60 29.74
N THR A 249 71.25 20.26 30.10
CA THR A 249 70.99 21.70 30.40
C THR A 249 70.88 22.65 29.20
N ASP A 250 69.72 23.32 29.18
CA ASP A 250 69.45 24.74 28.86
C ASP A 250 69.52 25.20 27.39
N GLY A 251 68.59 26.10 27.01
CA GLY A 251 68.60 26.73 25.70
C GLY A 251 67.24 27.19 25.16
N SER A 252 66.91 28.44 25.48
CA SER A 252 65.76 29.25 25.08
C SER A 252 65.64 29.55 23.56
N GLN A 253 64.49 30.15 23.20
CA GLN A 253 64.14 30.94 22.00
C GLN A 253 63.67 30.17 20.75
N ALA A 254 62.83 30.70 19.86
CA ALA A 254 61.75 31.70 19.81
C ALA A 254 61.36 31.78 18.32
N ALA A 255 60.07 31.95 18.02
CA ALA A 255 59.49 32.25 16.69
C ALA A 255 59.70 31.15 15.62
N ASP A 256 58.89 30.95 14.59
CA ASP A 256 57.89 31.77 13.90
C ASP A 256 57.02 30.83 13.04
N GLU A 257 55.95 31.39 12.52
CA GLU A 257 55.31 31.04 11.23
C GLU A 257 54.53 29.72 11.05
N SER A 258 53.20 29.92 10.98
CA SER A 258 52.39 29.64 9.79
C SER A 258 51.64 28.30 9.66
N ASN A 259 50.34 28.50 9.46
CA ASN A 259 49.46 27.91 8.46
C ASN A 259 48.70 26.57 8.70
N GLU A 260 47.37 26.74 8.68
CA GLU A 260 46.32 25.94 8.05
C GLU A 260 46.35 24.40 8.13
N SER A 261 45.34 23.86 8.80
CA SER A 261 44.40 22.82 8.28
C SER A 261 43.22 22.76 9.26
N ASP A 262 41.96 22.96 8.82
CA ASP A 262 41.05 21.92 8.30
C ASP A 262 40.95 20.70 9.23
N GLU A 263 39.81 20.16 9.63
CA GLU A 263 38.42 20.36 9.24
C GLU A 263 37.57 19.45 10.16
N THR A 264 36.36 19.87 10.50
CA THR A 264 35.18 19.06 10.91
C THR A 264 35.24 18.26 12.23
N ASN A 265 34.20 18.08 13.04
CA ASN A 265 32.77 17.97 12.74
C ASN A 265 31.97 18.07 14.05
N GLU A 266 30.99 18.99 14.16
CA GLU A 266 29.98 18.92 15.23
C GLU A 266 28.58 19.26 14.70
N SER A 267 27.74 18.23 14.66
CA SER A 267 26.32 18.19 15.00
C SER A 267 25.38 19.29 14.47
N GLN A 268 24.49 18.91 13.55
CA GLN A 268 23.20 19.61 13.37
C GLN A 268 22.00 18.65 13.33
N LYS A 269 20.99 19.04 14.12
CA LYS A 269 19.65 18.46 14.33
C LYS A 269 18.64 19.25 13.47
N PRO A 270 17.48 18.68 13.06
CA PRO A 270 16.72 19.18 11.90
C PRO A 270 15.70 20.29 12.21
N GLN A 271 15.41 21.10 11.18
CA GLN A 271 14.38 22.14 11.13
C GLN A 271 13.01 21.62 10.66
N SER A 272 11.95 22.32 11.10
CA SER A 272 10.52 22.16 10.75
C SER A 272 10.08 23.30 9.77
N PRO A 273 8.90 23.22 9.11
CA PRO A 273 8.67 23.74 7.76
C PRO A 273 8.04 25.15 7.66
N HIS A 274 8.14 25.70 6.45
CA HIS A 274 7.72 27.04 6.00
C HIS A 274 6.20 27.17 5.69
N GLU A 275 5.68 28.37 5.97
CA GLU A 275 4.33 28.88 5.73
C GLU A 275 4.03 29.32 4.27
N SER A 276 2.75 29.14 3.91
CA SER A 276 1.81 30.04 3.20
C SER A 276 2.30 31.13 2.25
N GLN A 277 1.75 31.13 1.02
CA GLN A 277 1.59 32.32 0.19
C GLN A 277 0.14 32.46 -0.31
N LYS A 278 -0.52 33.55 0.13
CA LYS A 278 -1.47 34.34 -0.68
C LYS A 278 -0.63 35.17 -1.69
N GLN A 279 -1.07 35.71 -2.82
CA GLN A 279 -2.32 36.43 -3.13
C GLN A 279 -2.29 36.84 -4.62
N SER A 280 -3.46 37.16 -5.19
CA SER A 280 -3.73 38.35 -6.03
C SER A 280 -4.48 38.09 -7.34
N THR A 281 -5.78 38.38 -7.28
CA THR A 281 -6.66 38.86 -8.35
C THR A 281 -6.28 40.28 -8.78
N ILE A 282 -6.28 40.58 -10.09
CA ILE A 282 -6.53 41.92 -10.66
C ILE A 282 -7.36 41.74 -11.94
N ASP A 283 -8.43 42.52 -12.04
CA ASP A 283 -9.46 42.62 -13.09
C ASP A 283 -9.03 43.42 -14.35
N GLU A 284 -9.97 43.42 -15.31
CA GLU A 284 -10.25 44.39 -16.40
C GLU A 284 -9.62 44.13 -17.78
N ASN A 285 -10.43 43.57 -18.70
CA ASN A 285 -11.25 44.38 -19.63
C ASN A 285 -12.34 43.53 -20.31
#